data_AF-A0A1I1EEF2-F1
#
_entry.id   AF-A0A1I1EEF2-F1
#
_cell.length_a   1.000
_cell.length_b   1.000
_cell.length_c   1.000
_cell.angle_alpha   90.00
_cell.angle_beta   90.00
_cell.angle_gamma   90.00
#
_symmetry.space_group_name_H-M   'P 1'
#
loop_
_entity.id
_entity.type
_entity.pdbx_description
1 polymer ?
#
loop_
_entity_poly.entity_id
_entity_poly.type
_entity_poly.pdbx_seq_one_letter_code
_entity_poly.pdbx_strand_id
1 'polypeptide(L)'
;MQDLVIRGVRPWGGESADIAVRDGRIAAIGADLPALPGEEIIDGRGCLVIPGLVDAHAHIDKTLWGTPWHPHQAGPSLMDKITNERQVLAGLGLSPEVQSARLLRRLIACGTTHVRTHVDVGPDVGLKHLHGVQAMRERYRDWMDIDMVAFPQTGVMIRPGTLDLLEQAVRDGAEVIGGLDPVGVDRDPKGQLDGIFAIAGRHGCEVDIHLHDRGDLGAVTMEMIAERTRSLGLAGKVAISHAFCLGGVEPARLESLIALLLENDIAIMTHAPSGTTPFPPIRLLHERGVRLFSGSDGIRDTWSPLNNGDMLERAFMLAYRSGFRDDAGIEIALRMATYGGAQVMGAQHYGLSVGSNADLVLVAAETAAEAVAYHPPRRLVLKRGRVVARDGQALLPANA
;
A
#
# COMPACT_ATOMS: atom_id res chain seq x y z
N MET A 1 13.23 17.47 17.23
CA MET A 1 13.88 16.74 16.12
C MET A 1 15.26 17.34 15.92
N GLN A 2 16.25 16.55 15.55
CA GLN A 2 17.60 17.04 15.28
C GLN A 2 17.71 17.34 13.78
N ASP A 3 18.12 18.56 13.44
CA ASP A 3 18.43 18.93 12.06
C ASP A 3 19.71 18.22 11.60
N LEU A 4 19.78 17.92 10.31
CA LEU A 4 20.88 17.12 9.76
C LEU A 4 21.21 17.48 8.32
N VAL A 5 22.43 17.15 7.90
CA VAL A 5 22.87 17.21 6.50
C VAL A 5 23.36 15.83 6.08
N ILE A 6 22.75 15.27 5.03
CA ILE A 6 23.18 14.02 4.40
C ILE A 6 24.08 14.39 3.23
N ARG A 7 25.34 13.97 3.26
CA ARG A 7 26.36 14.37 2.28
C ARG A 7 26.56 13.36 1.17
N GLY A 8 26.82 13.84 -0.03
CA GLY A 8 27.26 13.02 -1.16
C GLY A 8 26.30 11.87 -1.47
N VAL A 9 25.05 12.19 -1.76
CA VAL A 9 23.99 11.23 -2.16
C VAL A 9 23.48 11.52 -3.57
N ARG A 10 22.70 10.59 -4.14
CA ARG A 10 22.09 10.73 -5.47
C ARG A 10 20.57 10.74 -5.38
N PRO A 11 19.90 11.91 -5.29
CA PRO A 11 18.44 11.98 -5.28
C PRO A 11 17.87 11.40 -6.58
N TRP A 12 17.07 10.33 -6.47
CA TRP A 12 16.52 9.57 -7.61
C TRP A 12 17.57 9.19 -8.68
N GLY A 13 18.82 8.94 -8.29
CA GLY A 13 19.89 8.53 -9.20
C GLY A 13 20.47 9.67 -10.06
N GLY A 14 20.14 10.93 -9.73
CA GLY A 14 20.71 12.10 -10.37
C GLY A 14 22.18 12.38 -9.98
N GLU A 15 22.59 13.63 -10.20
CA GLU A 15 23.91 14.11 -9.79
C GLU A 15 24.11 14.00 -8.27
N SER A 16 25.37 13.88 -7.86
CA SER A 16 25.73 13.86 -6.44
C SER A 16 25.38 15.20 -5.80
N ALA A 17 24.70 15.15 -4.66
CA ALA A 17 24.28 16.32 -3.90
C ALA A 17 24.29 16.04 -2.39
N ASP A 18 24.30 17.09 -1.60
CA ASP A 18 23.96 17.07 -0.19
C ASP A 18 22.48 17.39 -0.01
N ILE A 19 21.85 16.86 1.04
CA ILE A 19 20.47 17.13 1.43
C ILE A 19 20.47 17.69 2.85
N ALA A 20 20.07 18.95 3.01
CA ALA A 20 19.83 19.55 4.32
C ALA A 20 18.39 19.30 4.77
N VAL A 21 18.23 18.80 5.99
CA VAL A 21 16.94 18.50 6.61
C VAL A 21 16.78 19.36 7.87
N ARG A 22 15.72 20.17 7.89
CA ARG A 22 15.39 21.06 9.01
C ARG A 22 13.91 21.01 9.32
N ASP A 23 13.57 20.99 10.61
CA ASP A 23 12.18 20.91 11.07
C ASP A 23 11.39 19.75 10.42
N GLY A 24 12.09 18.63 10.19
CA GLY A 24 11.54 17.44 9.56
C GLY A 24 11.23 17.55 8.06
N ARG A 25 11.73 18.59 7.38
CA ARG A 25 11.55 18.82 5.94
C ARG A 25 12.87 18.94 5.21
N ILE A 26 12.85 18.68 3.91
CA ILE A 26 13.97 18.95 3.01
C ILE A 26 14.09 20.48 2.86
N ALA A 27 15.14 21.06 3.43
CA ALA A 27 15.38 22.50 3.42
C ALA A 27 16.18 22.95 2.19
N ALA A 28 17.11 22.12 1.72
CA ALA A 28 17.92 22.39 0.53
C ALA A 28 18.47 21.08 -0.07
N ILE A 29 18.70 21.09 -1.38
CA ILE A 29 19.40 20.05 -2.13
C ILE A 29 20.43 20.75 -3.00
N GLY A 30 21.70 20.35 -2.93
CA GLY A 30 22.76 20.96 -3.74
C GLY A 30 24.15 20.49 -3.34
N ALA A 31 25.18 20.92 -4.09
CA ALA A 31 26.56 20.62 -3.76
C ALA A 31 27.07 21.48 -2.59
N ASP A 32 27.96 20.90 -1.76
CA ASP A 32 28.71 21.57 -0.72
C ASP A 32 27.84 22.43 0.23
N LEU A 33 26.71 21.86 0.68
CA LEU A 33 25.80 22.60 1.56
C LEU A 33 26.46 22.88 2.92
N PRO A 34 26.39 24.11 3.45
CA PRO A 34 26.93 24.41 4.75
C PRO A 34 26.11 23.71 5.84
N ALA A 35 26.80 23.05 6.76
CA ALA A 35 26.19 22.55 8.00
C ALA A 35 26.13 23.68 9.03
N LEU A 36 24.95 23.91 9.61
CA LEU A 36 24.76 24.85 10.71
C LEU A 36 25.28 24.25 12.04
N PRO A 37 25.65 25.10 13.01
CA PRO A 37 26.06 24.61 14.33
C PRO A 37 25.00 23.71 14.98
N GLY A 38 25.38 22.48 15.33
CA GLY A 38 24.49 21.51 15.99
C GLY A 38 23.78 20.53 15.05
N GLU A 39 23.88 20.70 13.73
CA GLU A 39 23.34 19.73 12.75
C GLU A 39 24.16 18.41 12.77
N GLU A 40 23.47 17.27 12.75
CA GLU A 40 24.11 15.97 12.53
C GLU A 40 24.60 15.88 11.07
N ILE A 41 25.85 15.46 10.85
CA ILE A 41 26.37 15.20 9.51
C ILE A 41 26.36 13.70 9.26
N ILE A 42 25.63 13.28 8.25
CA ILE A 42 25.55 11.89 7.82
C ILE A 42 26.28 11.75 6.49
N ASP A 43 27.30 10.89 6.44
CA ASP A 43 27.95 10.50 5.19
C ASP A 43 27.05 9.54 4.40
N GLY A 44 26.56 10.01 3.26
CA GLY A 44 25.67 9.27 2.36
C GLY A 44 26.40 8.29 1.44
N ARG A 45 27.73 8.33 1.37
CA ARG A 45 28.57 7.35 0.65
C ARG A 45 28.18 7.11 -0.82
N GLY A 46 27.69 8.14 -1.50
CA GLY A 46 27.24 8.05 -2.89
C GLY A 46 25.93 7.29 -3.10
N CYS A 47 25.22 6.92 -2.02
CA CYS A 47 23.99 6.14 -2.10
C CYS A 47 22.88 6.89 -2.86
N LEU A 48 22.05 6.13 -3.57
CA LEU A 48 20.74 6.54 -4.02
C LEU A 48 19.88 7.00 -2.83
N VAL A 49 19.16 8.10 -3.03
CA VAL A 49 18.03 8.51 -2.16
C VAL A 49 16.74 8.40 -2.93
N ILE A 50 15.80 7.62 -2.40
CA ILE A 50 14.40 7.57 -2.83
C ILE A 50 13.51 8.17 -1.73
N PRO A 51 12.33 8.72 -2.04
CA PRO A 51 11.38 9.09 -1.01
C PRO A 51 10.95 7.83 -0.25
N GLY A 52 10.44 8.01 0.96
CA GLY A 52 9.93 6.93 1.81
C GLY A 52 9.00 6.01 1.02
N LEU A 53 9.26 4.70 1.08
CA LEU A 53 8.45 3.73 0.33
C LEU A 53 7.02 3.72 0.88
N VAL A 54 6.07 3.39 0.01
CA VAL A 54 4.64 3.37 0.31
C VAL A 54 4.07 2.01 -0.01
N ASP A 55 3.55 1.32 1.00
CA ASP A 55 2.78 0.08 0.84
C ASP A 55 1.29 0.43 0.92
N ALA A 56 0.69 0.79 -0.22
CA ALA A 56 -0.66 1.33 -0.27
C ALA A 56 -1.76 0.25 -0.33
N HIS A 57 -1.42 -1.02 -0.06
CA HIS A 57 -2.38 -2.11 0.06
C HIS A 57 -1.76 -3.27 0.84
N ALA A 58 -2.08 -3.36 2.13
CA ALA A 58 -1.57 -4.41 3.03
C ALA A 58 -2.67 -4.94 3.97
N HIS A 59 -2.42 -6.08 4.62
CA HIS A 59 -3.27 -6.61 5.70
C HIS A 59 -2.44 -6.83 6.96
N ILE A 60 -2.21 -5.76 7.75
CA ILE A 60 -1.27 -5.81 8.87
C ILE A 60 -1.87 -6.35 10.17
N ASP A 61 -3.20 -6.40 10.28
CA ASP A 61 -3.94 -6.86 11.45
C ASP A 61 -3.83 -8.37 11.68
N LYS A 62 -3.66 -9.13 10.59
CA LYS A 62 -3.72 -10.59 10.56
C LYS A 62 -2.43 -11.30 10.12
N THR A 63 -1.35 -10.54 9.97
CA THR A 63 -0.02 -11.08 9.70
C THR A 63 0.44 -12.07 10.78
N LEU A 64 1.16 -13.11 10.38
CA LEU A 64 1.88 -14.05 11.24
C LEU A 64 3.37 -13.69 11.38
N TRP A 65 3.74 -12.45 11.02
CA TRP A 65 5.09 -11.96 11.24
C TRP A 65 5.44 -12.00 12.75
N GLY A 66 6.64 -12.50 13.06
CA GLY A 66 7.11 -12.68 14.44
C GLY A 66 6.53 -13.87 15.20
N THR A 67 5.69 -14.71 14.58
CA THR A 67 5.27 -16.02 15.14
C THR A 67 6.12 -17.16 14.57
N PRO A 68 6.04 -18.39 15.14
CA PRO A 68 6.54 -19.58 14.45
C PRO A 68 5.97 -19.71 13.03
N TRP A 69 6.70 -20.42 12.16
CA TRP A 69 6.25 -20.67 10.79
C TRP A 69 4.92 -21.41 10.78
N HIS A 70 3.96 -20.89 10.00
CA HIS A 70 2.67 -21.54 9.79
C HIS A 70 2.61 -22.10 8.37
N PRO A 71 2.55 -23.43 8.18
CA PRO A 71 2.41 -24.04 6.87
C PRO A 71 1.14 -23.57 6.18
N HIS A 72 1.23 -23.25 4.89
CA HIS A 72 0.06 -22.93 4.07
C HIS A 72 -0.83 -24.18 3.93
N GLN A 73 -2.12 -24.02 4.24
CA GLN A 73 -3.11 -25.11 4.29
C GLN A 73 -4.38 -24.80 3.50
N ALA A 74 -4.49 -23.60 2.92
CA ALA A 74 -5.68 -23.21 2.19
C ALA A 74 -5.77 -23.94 0.84
N GLY A 75 -7.01 -24.21 0.41
CA GLY A 75 -7.32 -24.63 -0.94
C GLY A 75 -7.13 -23.50 -1.97
N PRO A 76 -7.25 -23.81 -3.28
CA PRO A 76 -6.92 -22.87 -4.34
C PRO A 76 -7.95 -21.74 -4.50
N SER A 77 -9.20 -21.92 -4.06
CA SER A 77 -10.26 -20.94 -4.26
C SER A 77 -10.21 -19.79 -3.25
N LEU A 78 -10.86 -18.68 -3.59
CA LEU A 78 -11.00 -17.54 -2.68
C LEU A 78 -11.74 -17.92 -1.39
N MET A 79 -12.81 -18.70 -1.52
CA MET A 79 -13.60 -19.18 -0.37
C MET A 79 -12.81 -20.13 0.53
N ASP A 80 -11.91 -20.94 -0.03
CA ASP A 80 -11.02 -21.80 0.77
C ASP A 80 -10.08 -20.96 1.64
N LYS A 81 -9.54 -19.87 1.10
CA LYS A 81 -8.64 -18.96 1.83
C LYS A 81 -9.37 -18.22 2.95
N ILE A 82 -10.56 -17.69 2.67
CA ILE A 82 -11.43 -17.06 3.68
C ILE A 82 -11.77 -18.05 4.81
N THR A 83 -12.11 -19.29 4.44
CA THR A 83 -12.45 -20.32 5.44
C THR A 83 -11.25 -20.71 6.29
N ASN A 84 -10.08 -20.91 5.66
CA ASN A 84 -8.83 -21.24 6.34
C ASN A 84 -8.41 -20.13 7.30
N GLU A 85 -8.44 -18.87 6.87
CA GLU A 85 -8.13 -17.72 7.73
C GLU A 85 -8.99 -17.69 8.99
N ARG A 86 -10.33 -17.77 8.83
CA ARG A 86 -11.27 -17.74 9.96
C ARG A 86 -10.97 -18.83 10.97
N GLN A 87 -10.68 -20.05 10.50
CA GLN A 87 -10.37 -21.20 11.36
C GLN A 87 -9.03 -21.02 12.09
N VAL A 88 -7.98 -20.63 11.36
CA VAL A 88 -6.63 -20.51 11.93
C VAL A 88 -6.56 -19.33 12.91
N LEU A 89 -7.05 -18.16 12.54
CA LEU A 89 -6.96 -16.96 13.39
C LEU A 89 -7.77 -17.10 14.69
N ALA A 90 -8.95 -17.73 14.64
CA ALA A 90 -9.71 -18.05 15.85
C ALA A 90 -8.95 -18.99 16.80
N GLY A 91 -8.19 -19.95 16.27
CA GLY A 91 -7.38 -20.87 17.06
C GLY A 91 -6.11 -20.24 17.66
N LEU A 92 -5.52 -19.25 16.98
CA LEU A 92 -4.28 -18.61 17.41
C LEU A 92 -4.47 -17.50 18.45
N GLY A 93 -5.66 -16.91 18.52
CA GLY A 93 -5.99 -15.88 19.52
C GLY A 93 -5.08 -14.64 19.45
N LEU A 94 -4.61 -14.29 18.25
CA LEU A 94 -3.66 -13.19 18.05
C LEU A 94 -4.29 -11.83 18.42
N SER A 95 -3.44 -10.93 18.93
CA SER A 95 -3.80 -9.52 19.12
C SER A 95 -3.47 -8.73 17.86
N PRO A 96 -4.45 -8.08 17.20
CA PRO A 96 -4.20 -7.23 16.03
C PRO A 96 -3.22 -6.09 16.32
N GLU A 97 -3.24 -5.52 17.52
CA GLU A 97 -2.27 -4.48 17.94
C GLU A 97 -0.84 -5.02 17.95
N VAL A 98 -0.62 -6.18 18.55
CA VAL A 98 0.71 -6.80 18.67
C VAL A 98 1.22 -7.28 17.31
N GLN A 99 0.36 -7.90 16.50
CA GLN A 99 0.76 -8.42 15.19
C GLN A 99 1.08 -7.29 14.21
N SER A 100 0.26 -6.24 14.19
CA SER A 100 0.53 -5.07 13.37
C SER A 100 1.80 -4.32 13.80
N ALA A 101 2.09 -4.24 15.11
CA ALA A 101 3.35 -3.66 15.61
C ALA A 101 4.60 -4.49 15.25
N ARG A 102 4.49 -5.83 15.25
CA ARG A 102 5.56 -6.73 14.79
C ARG A 102 5.90 -6.50 13.34
N LEU A 103 4.88 -6.37 12.49
CA LEU A 103 5.07 -6.13 11.06
C LEU A 103 5.54 -4.69 10.79
N LEU A 104 5.03 -3.69 11.51
CA LEU A 104 5.49 -2.30 11.44
C LEU A 104 7.02 -2.19 11.54
N ARG A 105 7.62 -2.91 12.49
CA ARG A 105 9.08 -2.94 12.65
C ARG A 105 9.80 -3.44 11.39
N ARG A 106 9.24 -4.45 10.72
CA ARG A 106 9.76 -4.96 9.44
C ARG A 106 9.60 -3.94 8.31
N LEU A 107 8.43 -3.32 8.20
CA LEU A 107 8.15 -2.31 7.17
C LEU A 107 9.11 -1.11 7.29
N ILE A 108 9.32 -0.58 8.50
CA ILE A 108 10.27 0.50 8.77
C ILE A 108 11.69 0.09 8.39
N ALA A 109 12.12 -1.12 8.76
CA ALA A 109 13.44 -1.65 8.41
C ALA A 109 13.62 -1.79 6.88
N CYS A 110 12.54 -1.99 6.14
CA CYS A 110 12.52 -2.03 4.68
C CYS A 110 12.40 -0.65 4.02
N GLY A 111 12.25 0.44 4.77
CA GLY A 111 12.15 1.80 4.22
C GLY A 111 10.73 2.29 3.96
N THR A 112 9.71 1.52 4.37
CA THR A 112 8.31 1.94 4.27
C THR A 112 8.00 3.00 5.33
N THR A 113 7.37 4.09 4.89
CA THR A 113 7.04 5.27 5.73
C THR A 113 5.55 5.62 5.72
N HIS A 114 4.80 5.00 4.81
CA HIS A 114 3.35 5.14 4.66
C HIS A 114 2.76 3.76 4.34
N VAL A 115 1.64 3.43 4.98
CA VAL A 115 0.89 2.20 4.70
C VAL A 115 -0.60 2.51 4.58
N ARG A 116 -1.27 1.93 3.59
CA ARG A 116 -2.73 1.78 3.61
C ARG A 116 -3.05 0.31 3.82
N THR A 117 -3.76 0.01 4.91
CA THR A 117 -4.05 -1.36 5.29
C THR A 117 -5.55 -1.64 5.34
N HIS A 118 -5.95 -2.76 4.77
CA HIS A 118 -7.30 -3.31 4.85
C HIS A 118 -7.43 -4.14 6.12
N VAL A 119 -8.31 -3.70 7.02
CA VAL A 119 -8.51 -4.30 8.34
C VAL A 119 -9.85 -4.99 8.37
N ASP A 120 -9.86 -6.27 8.75
CA ASP A 120 -11.05 -7.09 8.71
C ASP A 120 -12.15 -6.55 9.65
N VAL A 121 -13.33 -6.30 9.10
CA VAL A 121 -14.54 -5.87 9.80
C VAL A 121 -15.69 -6.78 9.39
N GLY A 122 -16.39 -7.35 10.36
CA GLY A 122 -17.54 -8.20 10.08
C GLY A 122 -18.02 -9.00 11.30
N PRO A 123 -19.12 -9.77 11.17
CA PRO A 123 -19.79 -10.38 12.31
C PRO A 123 -18.93 -11.31 13.17
N ASP A 124 -17.88 -11.93 12.59
CA ASP A 124 -17.00 -12.84 13.34
C ASP A 124 -16.04 -12.10 14.29
N VAL A 125 -15.67 -10.86 13.95
CA VAL A 125 -14.63 -10.09 14.67
C VAL A 125 -15.12 -8.75 15.21
N GLY A 126 -16.33 -8.32 14.82
CA GLY A 126 -16.85 -6.99 15.08
C GLY A 126 -15.90 -5.91 14.57
N LEU A 127 -15.46 -5.04 15.49
CA LEU A 127 -14.49 -3.97 15.25
C LEU A 127 -13.14 -4.22 15.96
N LYS A 128 -12.94 -5.41 16.55
CA LYS A 128 -11.76 -5.72 17.37
C LYS A 128 -10.45 -5.50 16.61
N HIS A 129 -10.42 -5.86 15.34
CA HIS A 129 -9.22 -5.71 14.49
C HIS A 129 -8.93 -4.24 14.21
N LEU A 130 -9.95 -3.48 13.82
CA LEU A 130 -9.84 -2.04 13.62
C LEU A 130 -9.31 -1.33 14.87
N HIS A 131 -9.93 -1.56 16.03
CA HIS A 131 -9.51 -0.92 17.28
C HIS A 131 -8.09 -1.32 17.70
N GLY A 132 -7.68 -2.57 17.43
CA GLY A 132 -6.31 -3.02 17.68
C GLY A 132 -5.28 -2.32 16.79
N VAL A 133 -5.56 -2.17 15.49
CA VAL A 133 -4.68 -1.44 14.57
C VAL A 133 -4.67 0.06 14.90
N GLN A 134 -5.79 0.64 15.31
CA GLN A 134 -5.87 2.02 15.78
C GLN A 134 -4.99 2.27 17.01
N ALA A 135 -5.03 1.38 18.00
CA ALA A 135 -4.18 1.47 19.18
C ALA A 135 -2.69 1.42 18.81
N MET A 136 -2.31 0.51 17.90
CA MET A 136 -0.95 0.42 17.38
C MET A 136 -0.56 1.71 16.64
N ARG A 137 -1.42 2.21 15.75
CA ARG A 137 -1.19 3.44 14.99
C ARG A 137 -0.97 4.63 15.91
N GLU A 138 -1.82 4.83 16.93
CA GLU A 138 -1.65 5.94 17.87
C GLU A 138 -0.33 5.85 18.63
N ARG A 139 0.06 4.64 19.05
CA ARG A 139 1.33 4.40 19.76
C ARG A 139 2.56 4.69 18.90
N TYR A 140 2.48 4.49 17.58
CA TYR A 140 3.61 4.62 16.66
C TYR A 140 3.43 5.68 15.57
N ARG A 141 2.53 6.64 15.76
CA ARG A 141 2.21 7.73 14.81
C ARG A 141 3.41 8.49 14.27
N ASP A 142 4.47 8.64 15.05
CA ASP A 142 5.68 9.37 14.63
C ASP A 142 6.65 8.49 13.80
N TRP A 143 6.37 7.19 13.64
CA TRP A 143 7.22 6.22 12.96
C TRP A 143 6.75 5.91 11.54
N MET A 144 5.44 5.93 11.29
CA MET A 144 4.85 5.61 10.00
C MET A 144 3.45 6.22 9.91
N ASP A 145 3.08 6.75 8.75
CA ASP A 145 1.71 7.20 8.52
C ASP A 145 0.87 5.99 8.05
N ILE A 146 -0.33 5.81 8.61
CA ILE A 146 -1.15 4.61 8.38
C ILE A 146 -2.62 5.00 8.13
N ASP A 147 -3.10 4.70 6.92
CA ASP A 147 -4.53 4.72 6.58
C ASP A 147 -5.14 3.33 6.80
N MET A 148 -6.40 3.29 7.24
CA MET A 148 -7.14 2.05 7.43
C MET A 148 -8.36 2.00 6.50
N VAL A 149 -8.50 0.87 5.81
CA VAL A 149 -9.70 0.50 5.09
C VAL A 149 -10.53 -0.44 5.95
N ALA A 150 -11.77 -0.06 6.25
CA ALA A 150 -12.73 -0.95 6.87
C ALA A 150 -13.14 -2.04 5.87
N PHE A 151 -12.68 -3.27 6.05
CA PHE A 151 -12.71 -4.28 5.00
C PHE A 151 -13.60 -5.50 5.34
N PRO A 152 -14.68 -5.74 4.57
CA PRO A 152 -15.59 -6.86 4.78
C PRO A 152 -15.08 -8.16 4.14
N GLN A 153 -13.97 -8.70 4.65
CA GLN A 153 -13.27 -9.89 4.12
C GLN A 153 -14.18 -11.12 3.89
N THR A 154 -15.27 -11.25 4.65
CA THR A 154 -16.19 -12.42 4.59
C THR A 154 -17.50 -12.15 3.83
N GLY A 155 -17.58 -11.02 3.12
CA GLY A 155 -18.76 -10.57 2.38
C GLY A 155 -19.63 -9.60 3.17
N VAL A 156 -20.50 -8.89 2.44
CA VAL A 156 -21.41 -7.88 2.98
C VAL A 156 -22.84 -8.40 2.95
N MET A 157 -23.35 -8.72 1.76
CA MET A 157 -24.75 -9.13 1.57
C MET A 157 -25.04 -10.52 2.11
N ILE A 158 -24.05 -11.42 2.07
CA ILE A 158 -24.17 -12.78 2.63
C ILE A 158 -23.91 -12.83 4.15
N ARG A 159 -23.61 -11.68 4.78
CA ARG A 159 -23.30 -11.55 6.21
C ARG A 159 -24.16 -10.44 6.83
N PRO A 160 -25.36 -10.76 7.35
CA PRO A 160 -26.23 -9.75 7.97
C PRO A 160 -25.51 -8.93 9.06
N GLY A 161 -25.69 -7.62 9.03
CA GLY A 161 -25.06 -6.67 9.96
C GLY A 161 -23.69 -6.14 9.52
N THR A 162 -23.09 -6.65 8.44
CA THR A 162 -21.77 -6.16 7.98
C THR A 162 -21.81 -4.68 7.59
N LEU A 163 -22.84 -4.20 6.88
CA LEU A 163 -22.94 -2.77 6.51
C LEU A 163 -22.95 -1.85 7.73
N ASP A 164 -23.66 -2.23 8.80
CA ASP A 164 -23.71 -1.44 10.04
C ASP A 164 -22.34 -1.39 10.72
N LEU A 165 -21.61 -2.51 10.72
CA LEU A 165 -20.23 -2.57 11.23
C LEU A 165 -19.27 -1.75 10.38
N LEU A 166 -19.37 -1.77 9.05
CA LEU A 166 -18.55 -0.94 8.17
C LEU A 166 -18.83 0.55 8.39
N GLU A 167 -20.11 0.94 8.52
CA GLU A 167 -20.45 2.33 8.82
C GLU A 167 -19.93 2.75 10.20
N GLN A 168 -20.00 1.86 11.19
CA GLN A 168 -19.42 2.14 12.51
C GLN A 168 -17.89 2.26 12.44
N ALA A 169 -17.20 1.41 11.66
CA ALA A 169 -15.76 1.49 11.45
C ALA A 169 -15.32 2.84 10.85
N VAL A 170 -16.07 3.36 9.87
CA VAL A 170 -15.85 4.69 9.30
C VAL A 170 -16.05 5.77 10.36
N ARG A 171 -17.12 5.70 11.16
CA ARG A 171 -17.37 6.65 12.26
C ARG A 171 -16.28 6.61 13.34
N ASP A 172 -15.70 5.44 13.56
CA ASP A 172 -14.59 5.22 14.51
C ASP A 172 -13.24 5.69 13.94
N GLY A 173 -13.19 6.17 12.69
CA GLY A 173 -12.02 6.81 12.10
C GLY A 173 -11.24 5.95 11.09
N ALA A 174 -11.88 4.97 10.44
CA ALA A 174 -11.33 4.41 9.20
C ALA A 174 -11.48 5.43 8.05
N GLU A 175 -10.38 5.74 7.36
CA GLU A 175 -10.33 6.74 6.29
C GLU A 175 -11.00 6.25 4.99
N VAL A 176 -11.08 4.93 4.82
CA VAL A 176 -11.54 4.29 3.59
C VAL A 176 -12.54 3.17 3.94
N ILE A 177 -13.57 2.98 3.11
CA ILE A 177 -14.45 1.82 3.18
C ILE A 177 -14.15 0.85 2.03
N GLY A 178 -14.09 -0.44 2.35
CA GLY A 178 -13.76 -1.49 1.39
C GLY A 178 -14.93 -2.40 1.04
N GLY A 179 -14.70 -3.22 0.02
CA GLY A 179 -15.58 -4.29 -0.45
C GLY A 179 -14.77 -5.40 -1.10
N LEU A 180 -15.39 -6.56 -1.30
CA LEU A 180 -14.72 -7.74 -1.87
C LEU A 180 -15.68 -8.45 -2.83
N ASP A 181 -15.23 -8.63 -4.08
CA ASP A 181 -15.92 -9.33 -5.17
C ASP A 181 -17.45 -9.28 -5.08
N PRO A 182 -18.04 -8.12 -5.45
CA PRO A 182 -19.49 -7.92 -5.44
C PRO A 182 -20.29 -9.04 -6.11
N VAL A 183 -19.71 -9.71 -7.12
CA VAL A 183 -20.31 -10.88 -7.74
C VAL A 183 -19.77 -12.19 -7.18
N GLY A 184 -18.45 -12.39 -7.20
CA GLY A 184 -17.81 -13.66 -6.84
C GLY A 184 -18.05 -14.12 -5.39
N VAL A 185 -18.22 -13.18 -4.45
CA VAL A 185 -18.48 -13.49 -3.03
C VAL A 185 -19.93 -13.20 -2.67
N ASP A 186 -20.40 -11.97 -2.86
CA ASP A 186 -21.71 -11.56 -2.36
C ASP A 186 -22.88 -12.02 -3.22
N ARG A 187 -22.64 -12.29 -4.51
CA ARG A 187 -23.69 -12.67 -5.50
C ARG A 187 -24.82 -11.65 -5.61
N ASP A 188 -24.60 -10.43 -5.12
CA ASP A 188 -25.49 -9.28 -5.19
C ASP A 188 -24.65 -8.01 -5.36
N PRO A 189 -24.10 -7.78 -6.57
CA PRO A 189 -23.19 -6.67 -6.80
C PRO A 189 -23.86 -5.32 -6.60
N LYS A 190 -25.16 -5.22 -6.92
CA LYS A 190 -25.93 -4.00 -6.73
C LYS A 190 -26.10 -3.71 -5.25
N GLY A 191 -26.55 -4.67 -4.45
CA GLY A 191 -26.74 -4.50 -3.01
C GLY A 191 -25.45 -4.11 -2.29
N GLN A 192 -24.34 -4.82 -2.58
CA GLN A 192 -23.04 -4.51 -1.97
C GLN A 192 -22.58 -3.10 -2.33
N LEU A 193 -22.50 -2.79 -3.64
CA LEU A 193 -21.96 -1.53 -4.10
C LEU A 193 -22.85 -0.35 -3.70
N ASP A 194 -24.18 -0.47 -3.77
CA ASP A 194 -25.10 0.58 -3.30
C ASP A 194 -24.89 0.85 -1.80
N GLY A 195 -24.74 -0.19 -0.98
CA GLY A 195 -24.51 -0.05 0.47
C GLY A 195 -23.18 0.64 0.79
N ILE A 196 -22.07 0.16 0.23
CA ILE A 196 -20.72 0.71 0.44
C ILE A 196 -20.66 2.18 -0.02
N PHE A 197 -21.10 2.45 -1.25
CA PHE A 197 -21.03 3.80 -1.81
C PHE A 197 -21.98 4.77 -1.10
N ALA A 198 -23.12 4.30 -0.58
CA ALA A 198 -24.00 5.14 0.23
C ALA A 198 -23.33 5.54 1.56
N ILE A 199 -22.56 4.66 2.19
CA ILE A 199 -21.77 5.00 3.39
C ILE A 199 -20.68 6.02 3.02
N ALA A 200 -19.93 5.77 1.94
CA ALA A 200 -18.89 6.68 1.46
C ALA A 200 -19.44 8.08 1.16
N GLY A 201 -20.58 8.18 0.47
CA GLY A 201 -21.24 9.46 0.19
C GLY A 201 -21.74 10.19 1.44
N ARG A 202 -22.24 9.47 2.45
CA ARG A 202 -22.71 10.08 3.72
C ARG A 202 -21.57 10.62 4.57
N HIS A 203 -20.45 9.90 4.65
CA HIS A 203 -19.35 10.21 5.56
C HIS A 203 -18.16 10.90 4.88
N GLY A 204 -18.16 10.97 3.55
CA GLY A 204 -17.11 11.60 2.76
C GLY A 204 -15.78 10.83 2.71
N CYS A 205 -15.78 9.56 3.15
CA CYS A 205 -14.60 8.68 3.12
C CYS A 205 -14.31 8.16 1.69
N GLU A 206 -13.10 7.65 1.50
CA GLU A 206 -12.68 7.04 0.24
C GLU A 206 -13.19 5.61 0.10
N VAL A 207 -13.09 5.03 -1.10
CA VAL A 207 -13.50 3.65 -1.39
C VAL A 207 -12.33 2.86 -1.99
N ASP A 208 -12.10 1.65 -1.51
CA ASP A 208 -11.13 0.71 -2.09
C ASP A 208 -11.71 -0.72 -2.17
N ILE A 209 -12.09 -1.14 -3.38
CA ILE A 209 -12.76 -2.43 -3.62
C ILE A 209 -11.74 -3.47 -4.08
N HIS A 210 -11.64 -4.59 -3.37
CA HIS A 210 -10.97 -5.78 -3.85
C HIS A 210 -11.78 -6.42 -4.98
N LEU A 211 -11.18 -6.50 -6.17
CA LEU A 211 -11.80 -7.08 -7.36
C LEU A 211 -10.89 -8.14 -7.99
N HIS A 212 -11.09 -9.39 -7.56
CA HIS A 212 -10.44 -10.58 -8.08
C HIS A 212 -11.23 -11.23 -9.22
N ASP A 213 -12.52 -10.92 -9.35
CA ASP A 213 -13.35 -11.39 -10.46
C ASP A 213 -12.68 -11.10 -11.81
N ARG A 214 -12.55 -12.15 -12.64
CA ARG A 214 -11.79 -12.12 -13.89
C ARG A 214 -12.69 -11.88 -15.10
N GLY A 215 -12.07 -11.54 -16.23
CA GLY A 215 -12.76 -11.38 -17.52
C GLY A 215 -13.94 -10.40 -17.43
N ASP A 216 -15.02 -10.72 -18.14
CA ASP A 216 -16.20 -9.85 -18.21
C ASP A 216 -16.90 -9.65 -16.87
N LEU A 217 -16.79 -10.59 -15.93
CA LEU A 217 -17.39 -10.46 -14.61
C LEU A 217 -16.79 -9.28 -13.84
N GLY A 218 -15.46 -9.20 -13.80
CA GLY A 218 -14.77 -8.06 -13.20
C GLY A 218 -14.95 -6.78 -14.01
N ALA A 219 -15.04 -6.88 -15.35
CA ALA A 219 -15.28 -5.70 -16.20
C ALA A 219 -16.65 -5.04 -15.91
N VAL A 220 -17.72 -5.84 -15.82
CA VAL A 220 -19.06 -5.32 -15.47
C VAL A 220 -19.07 -4.72 -14.07
N THR A 221 -18.40 -5.35 -13.12
CA THR A 221 -18.28 -4.81 -11.76
C THR A 221 -17.54 -3.46 -11.74
N MET A 222 -16.50 -3.30 -12.56
CA MET A 222 -15.79 -2.03 -12.72
C MET A 222 -16.69 -0.93 -13.32
N GLU A 223 -17.55 -1.27 -14.28
CA GLU A 223 -18.55 -0.34 -14.83
C GLU A 223 -19.55 0.12 -13.76
N MET A 224 -20.03 -0.82 -12.92
CA MET A 224 -20.92 -0.51 -11.81
C MET A 224 -20.25 0.38 -10.75
N ILE A 225 -18.96 0.16 -10.48
CA ILE A 225 -18.17 1.01 -9.58
C ILE A 225 -18.10 2.43 -10.16
N ALA A 226 -17.73 2.59 -11.43
CA ALA A 226 -17.61 3.90 -12.05
C ALA A 226 -18.94 4.66 -12.14
N GLU A 227 -20.05 3.96 -12.41
CA GLU A 227 -21.38 4.56 -12.37
C GLU A 227 -21.66 5.24 -11.02
N ARG A 228 -21.32 4.57 -9.92
CA ARG A 228 -21.51 5.10 -8.55
C ARG A 228 -20.50 6.18 -8.22
N THR A 229 -19.24 6.03 -8.65
CA THR A 229 -18.21 7.07 -8.53
C THR A 229 -18.69 8.38 -9.14
N ARG A 230 -19.21 8.33 -10.38
CA ARG A 230 -19.76 9.50 -11.07
C ARG A 230 -20.98 10.08 -10.35
N SER A 231 -21.95 9.22 -10.02
CA SER A 231 -23.24 9.65 -9.48
C SER A 231 -23.12 10.33 -8.12
N LEU A 232 -22.09 9.97 -7.34
CA LEU A 232 -21.82 10.53 -6.01
C LEU A 232 -20.70 11.57 -6.00
N GLY A 233 -20.10 11.90 -7.16
CA GLY A 233 -19.00 12.88 -7.24
C GLY A 233 -17.74 12.43 -6.50
N LEU A 234 -17.44 11.13 -6.51
CA LEU A 234 -16.29 10.52 -5.82
C LEU A 234 -15.05 10.39 -6.71
N ALA A 235 -14.96 11.15 -7.79
CA ALA A 235 -13.77 11.16 -8.64
C ALA A 235 -12.51 11.45 -7.82
N GLY A 236 -11.45 10.68 -8.04
CA GLY A 236 -10.20 10.77 -7.29
C GLY A 236 -10.19 10.00 -5.96
N LYS A 237 -11.36 9.61 -5.44
CA LYS A 237 -11.53 8.97 -4.11
C LYS A 237 -11.81 7.47 -4.17
N VAL A 238 -11.73 6.85 -5.34
CA VAL A 238 -12.04 5.43 -5.53
C VAL A 238 -10.83 4.70 -6.10
N ALA A 239 -10.50 3.57 -5.47
CA ALA A 239 -9.52 2.61 -5.94
C ALA A 239 -10.17 1.25 -6.20
N ILE A 240 -9.63 0.53 -7.18
CA ILE A 240 -9.93 -0.88 -7.42
C ILE A 240 -8.65 -1.67 -7.24
N SER A 241 -8.64 -2.52 -6.23
CA SER A 241 -7.52 -3.37 -5.89
C SER A 241 -7.55 -4.69 -6.64
N HIS A 242 -6.38 -5.15 -7.04
CA HIS A 242 -6.12 -6.30 -7.92
C HIS A 242 -6.51 -6.09 -9.38
N ALA A 243 -7.78 -5.80 -9.64
CA ALA A 243 -8.35 -5.59 -10.97
C ALA A 243 -7.90 -6.64 -12.01
N PHE A 244 -7.93 -7.93 -11.64
CA PHE A 244 -7.41 -9.02 -12.48
C PHE A 244 -8.10 -9.11 -13.85
N CYS A 245 -9.34 -8.64 -13.96
CA CYS A 245 -10.06 -8.52 -15.22
C CYS A 245 -9.30 -7.73 -16.28
N LEU A 246 -8.58 -6.65 -15.92
CA LEU A 246 -7.86 -5.81 -16.89
C LEU A 246 -6.77 -6.56 -17.64
N GLY A 247 -6.20 -7.61 -17.04
CA GLY A 247 -5.19 -8.45 -17.69
C GLY A 247 -5.74 -9.59 -18.54
N GLY A 248 -7.07 -9.77 -18.56
CA GLY A 248 -7.70 -10.95 -19.17
C GLY A 248 -8.89 -10.65 -20.09
N VAL A 249 -9.27 -9.38 -20.27
CA VAL A 249 -10.32 -8.98 -21.22
C VAL A 249 -9.73 -8.70 -22.61
N GLU A 250 -10.57 -8.76 -23.64
CA GLU A 250 -10.19 -8.44 -25.02
C GLU A 250 -9.74 -6.97 -25.17
N PRO A 251 -8.85 -6.65 -26.11
CA PRO A 251 -8.26 -5.30 -26.25
C PRO A 251 -9.29 -4.16 -26.36
N ALA A 252 -10.37 -4.34 -27.12
CA ALA A 252 -11.41 -3.31 -27.25
C ALA A 252 -12.18 -3.08 -25.93
N ARG A 253 -12.38 -4.14 -25.15
CA ARG A 253 -13.00 -4.07 -23.83
C ARG A 253 -12.05 -3.36 -22.85
N LEU A 254 -10.76 -3.69 -22.88
CA LEU A 254 -9.74 -3.03 -22.09
C LEU A 254 -9.69 -1.51 -22.35
N GLU A 255 -9.65 -1.09 -23.62
CA GLU A 255 -9.65 0.34 -23.99
C GLU A 255 -10.88 1.08 -23.46
N SER A 256 -12.05 0.43 -23.52
CA SER A 256 -13.29 1.00 -22.96
C SER A 256 -13.22 1.15 -21.43
N LEU A 257 -12.67 0.16 -20.73
CA LEU A 257 -12.46 0.23 -19.29
C LEU A 257 -11.44 1.31 -18.92
N ILE A 258 -10.35 1.46 -19.68
CA ILE A 258 -9.36 2.54 -19.48
C ILE A 258 -10.01 3.91 -19.58
N ALA A 259 -10.84 4.13 -20.62
CA ALA A 259 -11.55 5.41 -20.77
C ALA A 259 -12.45 5.70 -19.56
N LEU A 260 -13.15 4.68 -19.05
CA LEU A 260 -14.02 4.78 -17.89
C LEU A 260 -13.24 5.05 -16.59
N LEU A 261 -12.07 4.44 -16.40
CA LEU A 261 -11.18 4.73 -15.28
C LEU A 261 -10.69 6.18 -15.30
N LEU A 262 -10.32 6.69 -16.47
CA LEU A 262 -9.86 8.08 -16.65
C LEU A 262 -10.98 9.10 -16.45
N GLU A 263 -12.17 8.86 -17.01
CA GLU A 263 -13.33 9.75 -16.85
C GLU A 263 -13.71 9.95 -15.37
N ASN A 264 -13.51 8.91 -14.56
CA ASN A 264 -13.92 8.88 -13.15
C ASN A 264 -12.75 9.02 -12.16
N ASP A 265 -11.53 9.22 -12.64
CA ASP A 265 -10.30 9.27 -11.84
C ASP A 265 -10.21 8.14 -10.80
N ILE A 266 -10.41 6.89 -11.27
CA ILE A 266 -10.33 5.67 -10.46
C ILE A 266 -8.90 5.12 -10.52
N ALA A 267 -8.29 4.95 -9.35
CA ALA A 267 -6.96 4.37 -9.23
C ALA A 267 -6.99 2.84 -9.31
N ILE A 268 -5.95 2.23 -9.89
CA ILE A 268 -5.80 0.78 -9.96
C ILE A 268 -4.60 0.33 -9.13
N MET A 269 -4.83 -0.65 -8.26
CA MET A 269 -3.77 -1.34 -7.54
C MET A 269 -3.48 -2.72 -8.14
N THR A 270 -2.20 -3.06 -8.20
CA THR A 270 -1.77 -4.43 -8.44
C THR A 270 -0.55 -4.77 -7.60
N HIS A 271 -0.48 -6.02 -7.12
CA HIS A 271 0.70 -6.59 -6.47
C HIS A 271 1.48 -7.54 -7.39
N ALA A 272 1.08 -7.66 -8.68
CA ALA A 272 1.58 -8.68 -9.61
C ALA A 272 1.46 -10.11 -9.03
N PRO A 273 0.23 -10.66 -8.93
CA PRO A 273 -0.04 -11.96 -8.28
C PRO A 273 0.74 -13.09 -8.94
N SER A 274 1.26 -14.06 -8.19
CA SER A 274 2.05 -15.19 -8.73
C SER A 274 1.28 -16.08 -9.72
N GLY A 275 2.01 -16.94 -10.45
CA GLY A 275 1.43 -17.91 -11.40
C GLY A 275 0.83 -17.29 -12.66
N THR A 276 -0.21 -17.94 -13.19
CA THR A 276 -0.89 -17.57 -14.45
C THR A 276 -2.04 -16.57 -14.26
N THR A 277 -2.20 -16.03 -13.05
CA THR A 277 -3.27 -15.06 -12.77
C THR A 277 -3.06 -13.80 -13.60
N PRO A 278 -4.06 -13.39 -14.42
CA PRO A 278 -3.98 -12.14 -15.18
C PRO A 278 -3.96 -10.95 -14.21
N PHE A 279 -3.29 -9.87 -14.62
CA PHE A 279 -3.18 -8.65 -13.82
C PHE A 279 -3.12 -7.42 -14.74
N PRO A 280 -3.41 -6.22 -14.22
CA PRO A 280 -3.47 -5.00 -15.01
C PRO A 280 -2.19 -4.77 -15.85
N PRO A 281 -2.30 -4.44 -17.15
CA PRO A 281 -1.13 -4.18 -18.01
C PRO A 281 -0.47 -2.84 -17.65
N ILE A 282 0.47 -2.89 -16.71
CA ILE A 282 1.03 -1.71 -16.01
C ILE A 282 1.52 -0.62 -16.97
N ARG A 283 2.36 -0.96 -17.96
CA ARG A 283 2.93 0.05 -18.87
C ARG A 283 1.86 0.75 -19.69
N LEU A 284 0.91 -0.01 -20.25
CA LEU A 284 -0.20 0.55 -21.02
C LEU A 284 -1.03 1.50 -20.15
N LEU A 285 -1.42 1.08 -18.95
CA LEU A 285 -2.22 1.92 -18.04
C LEU A 285 -1.46 3.18 -17.62
N HIS A 286 -0.17 3.07 -17.35
CA HIS A 286 0.70 4.21 -17.01
C HIS A 286 0.78 5.22 -18.17
N GLU A 287 1.03 4.77 -19.40
CA GLU A 287 1.13 5.62 -20.60
C GLU A 287 -0.20 6.31 -20.93
N ARG A 288 -1.33 5.70 -20.54
CA ARG A 288 -2.67 6.30 -20.67
C ARG A 288 -3.01 7.29 -19.55
N GLY A 289 -2.19 7.37 -18.49
CA GLY A 289 -2.37 8.29 -17.38
C GLY A 289 -3.29 7.76 -16.26
N VAL A 290 -3.58 6.46 -16.21
CA VAL A 290 -4.32 5.87 -15.09
C VAL A 290 -3.43 5.93 -13.84
N ARG A 291 -4.00 6.35 -12.70
CA ARG A 291 -3.28 6.32 -11.42
C ARG A 291 -3.04 4.88 -11.00
N LEU A 292 -1.76 4.53 -10.86
CA LEU A 292 -1.33 3.19 -10.50
C LEU A 292 -0.57 3.21 -9.19
N PHE A 293 -0.88 2.25 -8.33
CA PHE A 293 -0.15 2.03 -7.08
C PHE A 293 0.01 0.55 -6.80
N SER A 294 0.83 0.23 -5.79
CA SER A 294 1.05 -1.14 -5.37
C SER A 294 1.03 -1.26 -3.86
N GLY A 295 0.97 -2.51 -3.41
CA GLY A 295 1.14 -2.88 -2.03
C GLY A 295 1.53 -4.34 -1.90
N SER A 296 1.83 -4.76 -0.69
CA SER A 296 2.27 -6.11 -0.40
C SER A 296 1.14 -7.13 -0.45
N ASP A 297 -0.11 -6.71 -0.28
CA ASP A 297 -1.24 -7.58 0.05
C ASP A 297 -1.00 -8.28 1.42
N GLY A 298 -1.49 -9.50 1.60
CA GLY A 298 -1.16 -10.32 2.77
C GLY A 298 0.35 -10.53 2.94
N ILE A 299 0.90 -10.28 4.14
CA ILE A 299 2.32 -10.45 4.46
C ILE A 299 2.48 -11.55 5.50
N ARG A 300 3.10 -12.66 5.08
CA ARG A 300 3.32 -13.87 5.91
C ARG A 300 2.08 -14.19 6.72
N ASP A 301 1.01 -14.60 6.05
CA ASP A 301 -0.27 -14.88 6.70
C ASP A 301 -0.88 -16.21 6.22
N THR A 302 -2.14 -16.41 6.54
CA THR A 302 -2.90 -17.61 6.17
C THR A 302 -3.33 -17.62 4.70
N TRP A 303 -3.20 -16.50 3.98
CA TRP A 303 -3.49 -16.37 2.54
C TRP A 303 -2.27 -16.66 1.69
N SER A 304 -1.12 -16.08 2.04
CA SER A 304 0.13 -16.21 1.30
C SER A 304 1.35 -16.22 2.21
N PRO A 305 2.26 -17.19 2.05
CA PRO A 305 3.49 -17.23 2.81
C PRO A 305 4.62 -16.37 2.20
N LEU A 306 4.46 -15.84 0.99
CA LEU A 306 5.58 -15.37 0.16
C LEU A 306 5.98 -13.92 0.37
N ASN A 307 5.04 -13.04 0.73
CA ASN A 307 5.32 -11.60 0.82
C ASN A 307 6.02 -11.27 2.15
N ASN A 308 6.94 -10.29 2.13
CA ASN A 308 7.80 -9.96 3.27
C ASN A 308 7.80 -8.47 3.70
N GLY A 309 6.95 -7.64 3.07
CA GLY A 309 6.81 -6.22 3.36
C GLY A 309 7.91 -5.31 2.79
N ASP A 310 8.79 -5.79 1.92
CA ASP A 310 9.78 -4.98 1.21
C ASP A 310 9.21 -4.44 -0.10
N MET A 311 9.00 -3.12 -0.16
CA MET A 311 8.43 -2.49 -1.36
C MET A 311 9.40 -2.38 -2.54
N LEU A 312 10.72 -2.50 -2.34
CA LEU A 312 11.65 -2.67 -3.46
C LEU A 312 11.53 -4.07 -4.07
N GLU A 313 11.32 -5.09 -3.24
CA GLU A 313 11.03 -6.45 -3.71
C GLU A 313 9.66 -6.49 -4.43
N ARG A 314 8.64 -5.78 -3.92
CA ARG A 314 7.36 -5.65 -4.62
C ARG A 314 7.54 -4.96 -5.98
N ALA A 315 8.31 -3.87 -6.05
CA ALA A 315 8.64 -3.21 -7.32
C ALA A 315 9.37 -4.16 -8.28
N PHE A 316 10.30 -4.99 -7.78
CA PHE A 316 10.96 -6.01 -8.57
C PHE A 316 9.95 -7.02 -9.13
N MET A 317 9.02 -7.52 -8.31
CA MET A 317 8.00 -8.46 -8.76
C MET A 317 7.10 -7.86 -9.85
N LEU A 318 6.70 -6.59 -9.71
CA LEU A 318 5.93 -5.87 -10.73
C LEU A 318 6.70 -5.78 -12.05
N ALA A 319 7.97 -5.36 -12.00
CA ALA A 319 8.82 -5.24 -13.18
C ALA A 319 9.04 -6.60 -13.84
N TYR A 320 9.38 -7.62 -13.05
CA TYR A 320 9.62 -8.98 -13.50
C TYR A 320 8.38 -9.57 -14.19
N ARG A 321 7.21 -9.46 -13.55
CA ARG A 321 5.94 -9.97 -14.09
C ARG A 321 5.43 -9.21 -15.29
N SER A 322 5.77 -7.94 -15.41
CA SER A 322 5.45 -7.11 -16.58
C SER A 322 6.45 -7.25 -17.72
N GLY A 323 7.53 -8.03 -17.52
CA GLY A 323 8.57 -8.23 -18.52
C GLY A 323 9.42 -6.99 -18.79
N PHE A 324 9.48 -6.04 -17.85
CA PHE A 324 10.27 -4.82 -18.02
C PHE A 324 11.77 -5.16 -18.04
N ARG A 325 12.48 -4.56 -19.01
CA ARG A 325 13.93 -4.72 -19.22
C ARG A 325 14.66 -3.39 -19.29
N ASP A 326 13.95 -2.35 -19.70
CA ASP A 326 14.42 -0.98 -19.72
C ASP A 326 14.19 -0.29 -18.36
N ASP A 327 15.09 0.64 -18.02
CA ASP A 327 15.06 1.39 -16.77
C ASP A 327 13.73 2.14 -16.59
N ALA A 328 13.17 2.72 -17.66
CA ALA A 328 11.90 3.44 -17.58
C ALA A 328 10.74 2.54 -17.09
N GLY A 329 10.68 1.29 -17.55
CA GLY A 329 9.72 0.30 -17.05
C GLY A 329 9.93 -0.04 -15.58
N ILE A 330 11.18 -0.29 -15.20
CA ILE A 330 11.53 -0.60 -13.80
C ILE A 330 11.19 0.58 -12.89
N GLU A 331 11.43 1.81 -13.34
CA GLU A 331 11.06 3.02 -12.61
C GLU A 331 9.55 3.23 -12.49
N ILE A 332 8.73 2.81 -13.46
CA ILE A 332 7.26 2.79 -13.30
C ILE A 332 6.88 1.93 -12.08
N ALA A 333 7.49 0.75 -11.93
CA ALA A 333 7.22 -0.13 -10.79
C ALA A 333 7.63 0.51 -9.46
N LEU A 334 8.80 1.18 -9.40
CA LEU A 334 9.21 1.91 -8.20
C LEU A 334 8.29 3.10 -7.91
N ARG A 335 7.84 3.81 -8.95
CA ARG A 335 6.88 4.91 -8.80
C ARG A 335 5.57 4.45 -8.20
N MET A 336 5.05 3.27 -8.59
CA MET A 336 3.86 2.69 -7.96
C MET A 336 4.05 2.41 -6.46
N ALA A 337 5.26 2.06 -6.04
CA ALA A 337 5.65 1.83 -4.64
C ALA A 337 6.15 3.09 -3.90
N THR A 338 6.05 4.26 -4.52
CA THR A 338 6.43 5.56 -3.95
C THR A 338 5.33 6.60 -4.22
N TYR A 339 5.48 7.38 -5.29
CA TYR A 339 4.56 8.46 -5.65
C TYR A 339 3.12 7.98 -5.92
N GLY A 340 2.94 6.82 -6.54
CA GLY A 340 1.62 6.25 -6.83
C GLY A 340 0.84 5.95 -5.56
N GLY A 341 1.45 5.22 -4.62
CA GLY A 341 0.86 4.98 -3.31
C GLY A 341 0.60 6.26 -2.52
N ALA A 342 1.58 7.18 -2.49
CA ALA A 342 1.45 8.47 -1.82
C ALA A 342 0.28 9.31 -2.36
N GLN A 343 0.07 9.30 -3.68
CA GLN A 343 -1.04 10.02 -4.33
C GLN A 343 -2.39 9.46 -3.92
N VAL A 344 -2.54 8.13 -3.85
CA VAL A 344 -3.80 7.48 -3.45
C VAL A 344 -4.07 7.64 -1.96
N MET A 345 -3.03 7.69 -1.13
CA MET A 345 -3.14 8.04 0.29
C MET A 345 -3.31 9.54 0.57
N GLY A 346 -3.30 10.40 -0.45
CA GLY A 346 -3.39 11.85 -0.27
C GLY A 346 -2.23 12.45 0.53
N ALA A 347 -1.06 11.80 0.54
CA ALA A 347 0.08 12.19 1.36
C ALA A 347 0.62 13.58 0.97
N GLN A 348 0.52 14.53 1.91
CA GLN A 348 0.93 15.91 1.68
C GLN A 348 2.46 16.08 1.79
N HIS A 349 3.03 16.91 0.92
CA HIS A 349 4.47 17.20 0.89
C HIS A 349 5.36 15.95 0.70
N TYR A 350 4.87 14.93 -0.01
CA TYR A 350 5.64 13.73 -0.34
C TYR A 350 6.65 14.00 -1.46
N GLY A 351 7.80 13.32 -1.43
CA GLY A 351 8.78 13.33 -2.53
C GLY A 351 10.15 13.87 -2.17
N LEU A 352 10.94 14.19 -3.21
CA LEU A 352 12.34 14.63 -3.10
C LEU A 352 12.54 16.08 -3.55
N SER A 353 11.66 16.99 -3.11
CA SER A 353 11.75 18.41 -3.43
C SER A 353 11.94 19.25 -2.17
N VAL A 354 12.52 20.44 -2.31
CA VAL A 354 12.59 21.39 -1.19
C VAL A 354 11.17 21.67 -0.69
N GLY A 355 10.99 21.58 0.64
CA GLY A 355 9.70 21.69 1.31
C GLY A 355 8.99 20.35 1.55
N SER A 356 9.37 19.27 0.87
CA SER A 356 8.87 17.92 1.14
C SER A 356 9.20 17.47 2.58
N ASN A 357 8.38 16.60 3.16
CA ASN A 357 8.74 15.89 4.39
C ASN A 357 10.02 15.11 4.15
N ALA A 358 10.95 15.13 5.11
CA ALA A 358 12.18 14.34 5.04
C ALA A 358 11.91 12.87 5.40
N ASP A 359 11.04 12.25 4.63
CA ASP A 359 10.77 10.81 4.60
C ASP A 359 11.66 10.22 3.51
N LEU A 360 12.87 9.79 3.88
CA LEU A 360 13.95 9.48 2.93
C LEU A 360 14.49 8.07 3.17
N VAL A 361 14.85 7.37 2.11
CA VAL A 361 15.49 6.05 2.19
C VAL A 361 16.79 6.09 1.39
N LEU A 362 17.90 5.77 2.06
CA LEU A 362 19.21 5.60 1.43
C LEU A 362 19.42 4.14 1.09
N VAL A 363 19.71 3.89 -0.19
CA VAL A 363 19.90 2.56 -0.75
C VAL A 363 21.29 2.49 -1.37
N ALA A 364 22.03 1.43 -1.09
CA ALA A 364 23.36 1.20 -1.66
C ALA A 364 23.24 0.77 -3.13
N ALA A 365 22.91 1.73 -3.99
CA ALA A 365 22.75 1.65 -5.43
C ALA A 365 23.03 3.05 -6.03
N GLU A 366 23.33 3.11 -7.33
CA GLU A 366 23.55 4.35 -8.08
C GLU A 366 22.25 4.87 -8.72
N THR A 367 21.36 3.96 -9.16
CA THR A 367 20.12 4.32 -9.87
C THR A 367 18.87 3.68 -9.26
N ALA A 368 17.70 4.26 -9.56
CA ALA A 368 16.41 3.71 -9.17
C ALA A 368 16.19 2.29 -9.72
N ALA A 369 16.58 2.04 -10.97
CA ALA A 369 16.47 0.73 -11.59
C ALA A 369 17.35 -0.32 -10.90
N GLU A 370 18.59 0.03 -10.55
CA GLU A 370 19.50 -0.84 -9.79
C GLU A 370 18.94 -1.17 -8.41
N ALA A 371 18.40 -0.17 -7.70
CA ALA A 371 17.79 -0.36 -6.39
C ALA A 371 16.60 -1.33 -6.43
N VAL A 372 15.79 -1.31 -7.49
CA VAL A 372 14.73 -2.30 -7.68
C VAL A 372 15.32 -3.68 -8.00
N ALA A 373 16.25 -3.75 -8.95
CA ALA A 373 16.83 -5.00 -9.43
C ALA A 373 17.49 -5.81 -8.29
N TYR A 374 18.24 -5.14 -7.42
CA TYR A 374 18.97 -5.79 -6.32
C TYR A 374 18.32 -5.64 -4.95
N HIS A 375 17.39 -4.69 -4.77
CA HIS A 375 16.64 -4.43 -3.54
C HIS A 375 17.50 -4.58 -2.26
N PRO A 376 18.68 -3.93 -2.18
CA PRO A 376 19.63 -4.15 -1.11
C PRO A 376 19.12 -3.59 0.22
N PRO A 377 19.59 -4.10 1.37
CA PRO A 377 19.21 -3.57 2.67
C PRO A 377 19.37 -2.05 2.78
N ARG A 378 18.39 -1.41 3.43
CA ARG A 378 18.29 0.04 3.51
C ARG A 378 19.35 0.55 4.48
N ARG A 379 20.27 1.38 3.98
CA ARG A 379 21.37 1.94 4.78
C ARG A 379 20.83 2.87 5.86
N LEU A 380 19.85 3.68 5.50
CA LEU A 380 19.23 4.65 6.39
C LEU A 380 17.78 4.86 5.98
N VAL A 381 16.90 5.02 6.97
CA VAL A 381 15.49 5.40 6.75
C VAL A 381 15.18 6.56 7.69
N LEU A 382 14.60 7.63 7.13
CA LEU A 382 14.12 8.78 7.86
C LEU A 382 12.59 8.85 7.78
N LYS A 383 11.94 9.24 8.88
CA LYS A 383 10.55 9.71 8.93
C LYS A 383 10.55 11.11 9.52
N ARG A 384 10.14 12.11 8.74
CA ARG A 384 10.11 13.54 9.07
C ARG A 384 11.45 13.99 9.65
N GLY A 385 12.55 13.60 9.00
CA GLY A 385 13.91 13.95 9.42
C GLY A 385 14.46 13.16 10.62
N ARG A 386 13.64 12.34 11.30
CA ARG A 386 14.13 11.43 12.34
C ARG A 386 14.62 10.13 11.71
N VAL A 387 15.84 9.71 12.05
CA VAL A 387 16.33 8.36 11.70
C VAL A 387 15.50 7.29 12.41
N VAL A 388 14.82 6.45 11.65
CA VAL A 388 13.95 5.36 12.15
C VAL A 388 14.48 3.97 11.85
N ALA A 389 15.43 3.82 10.93
CA ALA A 389 16.17 2.58 10.70
C ALA A 389 17.61 2.84 10.24
N ARG A 390 18.52 1.91 10.56
CA ARG A 390 19.91 1.88 10.07
C ARG A 390 20.26 0.45 9.66
N ASP A 391 20.93 0.30 8.52
CA ASP A 391 21.47 -0.96 8.01
C ASP A 391 20.48 -2.14 8.07
N GLY A 392 19.25 -1.91 7.60
CA GLY A 392 18.19 -2.91 7.56
C GLY A 392 17.57 -3.26 8.91
N GLN A 393 17.80 -2.46 9.96
CA GLN A 393 17.21 -2.63 11.28
C GLN A 393 16.43 -1.39 11.71
N ALA A 394 15.17 -1.58 12.06
CA ALA A 394 14.35 -0.51 12.62
C ALA A 394 14.79 -0.19 14.06
N LEU A 395 14.80 1.10 14.39
CA LEU A 395 15.12 1.62 15.72
C LEU A 395 13.89 1.68 16.65
N LEU A 396 12.78 1.06 16.23
CA LEU A 396 11.54 0.96 17.00
C LEU A 396 11.84 0.26 18.35
N PRO A 397 11.40 0.81 19.50
CA PRO A 397 11.71 0.25 20.82
C PRO A 397 11.38 -1.24 20.93
N ALA A 398 12.20 -2.02 21.65
CA ALA A 398 12.05 -3.48 21.74
C ALA A 398 10.73 -3.92 22.40
N ASN A 399 10.10 -3.07 23.21
CA ASN A 399 8.80 -3.32 23.84
C ASN A 399 7.60 -3.03 22.89
N ALA A 400 7.86 -2.95 21.58
CA ALA A 400 6.86 -2.77 20.53
C ALA A 400 6.48 -4.08 19.85
#